data_AF-A0A7C8AMW5-F1
#
_entry.id   AF-A0A7C8AMW5-F1
#
_cell.length_a   1.000
_cell.length_b   1.000
_cell.length_c   1.000
_cell.angle_alpha   90.00
_cell.angle_beta   90.00
_cell.angle_gamma   90.00
#
_symmetry.space_group_name_H-M   'P 1'
#
loop_
_entity.id
_entity.type
_entity.pdbx_description
1 polymer ?
#
loop_
_entity_poly.entity_id
_entity_poly.type
_entity_poly.pdbx_seq_one_letter_code
_entity_poly.pdbx_strand_id
1 'polypeptide(L)' 'MVDSYPDIYFHPWEFTDLSNFQLPWCIKRLSGSAMLERFEKYVVCLRKFVRFGKMAEFDLLHRQRRH' A
#
# COMPACT_ATOMS: atom_id res chain seq x y z
N MET A 1 7.52 -21.36 -10.99
CA MET A 1 6.98 -20.72 -9.77
C MET A 1 6.63 -19.29 -10.17
N VAL A 2 5.34 -18.94 -10.22
CA VAL A 2 4.92 -17.59 -10.64
C VAL A 2 5.35 -16.62 -9.55
N ASP A 3 6.17 -15.63 -9.90
CA ASP A 3 6.47 -14.49 -9.03
C ASP A 3 5.13 -13.79 -8.74
N SER A 4 4.59 -13.97 -7.53
CA SER A 4 3.32 -13.37 -7.13
C SER A 4 3.60 -12.06 -6.40
N TYR A 5 3.33 -10.94 -7.07
CA TYR A 5 3.42 -9.61 -6.49
C TYR A 5 2.07 -9.21 -5.89
N PRO A 6 2.00 -8.84 -4.60
CA PRO A 6 0.76 -8.36 -4.01
C PRO A 6 0.45 -6.94 -4.52
N ASP A 7 -0.63 -6.79 -5.27
CA ASP A 7 -1.16 -5.48 -5.68
C ASP A 7 -2.04 -4.92 -4.56
N ILE A 8 -1.62 -3.78 -3.98
CA ILE A 8 -2.33 -3.10 -2.90
C ILE A 8 -2.70 -1.71 -3.37
N TYR A 9 -3.99 -1.39 -3.32
CA TYR A 9 -4.52 -0.11 -3.78
C TYR A 9 -5.14 0.67 -2.63
N PHE A 10 -4.90 1.98 -2.61
CA PHE A 10 -5.48 2.92 -1.66
C PHE A 10 -6.03 4.14 -2.39
N HIS A 11 -7.16 4.65 -1.92
CA HIS A 11 -7.68 5.92 -2.40
C HIS A 11 -7.02 7.07 -1.63
N PRO A 12 -6.63 8.19 -2.29
CA PRO A 12 -5.99 9.32 -1.62
C PRO A 12 -6.78 9.88 -0.43
N TRP A 13 -8.11 9.85 -0.51
CA TRP A 13 -8.99 10.36 0.55
C TRP A 13 -8.91 9.52 1.84
N GLU A 14 -8.45 8.27 1.79
CA GLU A 14 -8.27 7.42 2.97
C GLU A 14 -7.19 7.96 3.91
N PHE A 15 -6.24 8.75 3.38
CA PHE A 15 -5.19 9.40 4.17
C PHE A 15 -5.52 10.85 4.55
N THR A 16 -6.71 11.32 4.21
CA THR A 16 -7.18 12.68 4.54
C THR A 16 -8.06 12.62 5.78
N ASP A 17 -8.06 13.67 6.61
CA ASP A 17 -9.01 13.75 7.72
C ASP A 17 -10.44 13.96 7.20
N LEU A 18 -11.31 12.98 7.47
CA LEU A 18 -12.70 12.99 7.05
C LEU A 18 -13.66 13.41 8.17
N SER A 19 -13.16 13.85 9.33
CA SER A 19 -13.96 14.21 10.52
C SER A 19 -15.08 15.21 10.20
N ASN A 20 -14.79 16.19 9.34
CA ASN A 20 -15.69 17.28 8.95
C ASN A 20 -16.74 16.91 7.89
N PHE A 21 -16.70 15.69 7.35
CA PHE A 21 -17.66 15.26 6.33
C PHE A 21 -18.81 14.45 6.95
N GLN A 22 -20.00 14.58 6.35
CA GLN A 22 -21.18 13.79 6.69
C GLN A 22 -21.09 12.36 6.11
N LEU A 23 -20.03 11.64 6.48
CA LEU A 23 -19.80 10.25 6.08
C LEU A 23 -20.09 9.28 7.24
N PRO A 24 -20.44 8.02 6.93
CA PRO A 24 -20.53 6.96 7.92
C PRO A 24 -19.28 6.86 8.80
N TRP A 25 -19.48 6.65 10.11
CA TRP A 25 -18.38 6.58 11.07
C TRP A 25 -17.35 5.50 10.75
N CYS A 26 -17.76 4.38 10.17
CA CYS A 26 -16.86 3.30 9.77
C CYS A 26 -15.78 3.75 8.78
N ILE A 27 -16.11 4.69 7.88
CA ILE A 27 -15.18 5.26 6.89
C ILE A 27 -14.26 6.26 7.59
N LYS A 28 -14.82 7.13 8.44
CA LYS A 28 -14.06 8.19 9.13
C LYS A 28 -13.05 7.65 10.14
N ARG A 29 -13.39 6.57 10.86
CA ARG A 29 -12.53 5.98 11.89
C ARG A 29 -11.16 5.54 11.36
N LEU A 30 -11.11 5.10 10.10
CA LEU A 30 -9.89 4.62 9.45
C LEU A 30 -9.45 5.61 8.37
N SER A 31 -9.49 6.91 8.69
CA SER A 31 -9.05 7.98 7.80
C SER A 31 -7.91 8.79 8.42
N GLY A 32 -7.21 9.58 7.60
CA GLY A 32 -6.20 10.52 8.09
C GLY A 32 -5.02 9.84 8.80
N SER A 33 -4.66 10.37 9.97
CA SER A 33 -3.55 9.87 10.79
C SER A 33 -3.74 8.41 11.23
N ALA A 34 -4.98 7.98 11.50
CA ALA A 34 -5.27 6.61 11.89
C ALA A 34 -4.97 5.61 10.75
N MET A 35 -5.25 6.01 9.50
CA MET A 35 -4.93 5.19 8.33
C MET A 35 -3.42 5.18 8.06
N LEU A 36 -2.76 6.33 8.24
CA LEU A 36 -1.30 6.44 8.09
C LEU A 36 -0.58 5.52 9.09
N GLU A 37 -0.93 5.57 10.38
CA GLU A 37 -0.33 4.73 11.41
C GLU A 37 -0.54 3.23 11.11
N ARG A 38 -1.74 2.87 10.62
CA ARG A 38 -2.03 1.49 10.23
C ARG A 38 -1.18 1.06 9.03
N PHE A 39 -1.02 1.92 8.04
CA PHE A 39 -0.19 1.67 6.87
C PHE A 39 1.29 1.50 7.26
N GLU A 40 1.82 2.34 8.14
CA GLU A 40 3.18 2.21 8.65
C GLU A 40 3.39 0.87 9.38
N LYS A 41 2.47 0.49 10.26
CA LYS A 41 2.50 -0.84 10.94
C LYS A 41 2.47 -1.98 9.93
N TYR A 42 1.66 -1.86 8.89
CA TYR A 42 1.55 -2.84 7.83
C TYR A 42 2.88 -2.98 7.04
N VAL A 43 3.49 -1.86 6.62
CA VAL A 43 4.78 -1.85 5.93
C VAL A 43 5.89 -2.45 6.80
N VAL A 44 5.95 -2.09 8.09
CA VAL A 44 6.91 -2.66 9.04
C VAL A 44 6.74 -4.17 9.19
N CYS A 45 5.50 -4.66 9.20
CA CYS A 45 5.22 -6.09 9.22
C CYS A 45 5.69 -6.76 7.92
N LEU A 46 5.34 -6.19 6.76
CA LEU A 46 5.73 -6.72 5.45
C LEU A 46 7.24 -6.85 5.29
N ARG A 47 8.03 -5.90 5.80
CA ARG A 47 9.51 -5.94 5.75
C ARG A 47 10.13 -7.21 6.32
N LYS A 48 9.40 -7.95 7.16
CA LYS A 48 9.85 -9.25 7.71
C LYS A 48 9.73 -10.40 6.70
N PHE A 49 8.88 -10.25 5.68
CA PHE A 49 8.50 -11.32 4.77
C PHE A 49 8.84 -11.02 3.31
N VAL A 50 8.98 -9.75 2.94
CA VAL A 50 9.23 -9.33 1.55
C VAL A 50 10.43 -8.41 1.42
N ARG A 51 11.08 -8.45 0.26
CA ARG A 51 12.09 -7.48 -0.15
C ARG A 51 11.41 -6.37 -0.95
N PHE A 52 11.57 -5.13 -0.51
CA PHE A 52 11.14 -3.97 -1.28
C PHE A 52 12.15 -3.72 -2.41
N GLY A 53 11.63 -3.53 -3.62
CA GLY A 53 12.41 -3.21 -4.81
C GLY A 53 11.81 -2.01 -5.52
N LYS A 54 12.61 -1.34 -6.36
CA LYS A 54 12.12 -0.23 -7.17
C LYS A 54 11.43 -0.78 -8.41
N MET A 55 10.41 -0.08 -8.91
CA MET A 55 9.73 -0.45 -10.16
C MET A 55 10.69 -0.49 -11.36
N ALA A 56 11.70 0.39 -11.40
CA ALA A 56 12.73 0.36 -12.44
C ALA A 56 13.57 -0.95 -12.43
N GLU A 57 13.84 -1.52 -11.25
CA GLU A 57 14.56 -2.80 -11.12
C GLU A 57 13.68 -3.96 -11.59
N PHE A 58 12.38 -3.88 -11.27
CA PHE A 58 11.38 -4.84 -11.72
C PHE A 58 11.30 -4.88 -13.26
N ASP A 59 11.22 -3.73 -13.94
CA ASP A 59 11.12 -3.65 -15.40
C ASP A 59 12.34 -4.26 -16.11
N LEU A 60 13.54 -4.03 -15.58
CA LEU A 60 14.78 -4.56 -16.15
C LEU A 60 14.81 -6.10 -16.09
N LEU A 61 14.46 -6.67 -14.94
CA LEU A 61 14.41 -8.12 -14.73
C LEU A 61 13.35 -8.79 -15.62
N HIS A 62 12.18 -8.17 -15.77
CA HIS A 62 11.10 -8.73 -16.58
C HIS A 62 11.31 -8.56 -18.09
N ARG A 63 12.07 -7.56 -18.54
CA ARG A 63 12.50 -7.46 -19.95
C ARG A 63 13.53 -8.53 -20.30
N GLN A 64 14.46 -8.83 -19.39
CA GLN A 64 15.51 -9.83 -19.63
C GLN A 64 14.99 -11.28 -19.65
N ARG A 65 13.89 -11.59 -18.97
CA ARG A 65 13.26 -12.93 -18.97
C ARG A 65 12.32 -13.19 -20.17
N ARG A 66 12.05 -12.18 -21.01
CA ARG A 66 11.20 -12.30 -22.22
C ARG A 66 11.98 -12.61 -23.50
N HIS A 67 13.30 -12.75 -23.40
CA HIS A 67 14.19 -13.26 -24.44
C HIS A 67 14.81 -14.58 -23.96
#